data_AF-A0A1Y4QR19-F1
#
_entry.id   AF-A0A1Y4QR19-F1
#
_cell.length_a   1.000
_cell.length_b   1.000
_cell.length_c   1.000
_cell.angle_alpha   90.00
_cell.angle_beta   90.00
_cell.angle_gamma   90.00
#
_symmetry.space_group_name_H-M   'P 1'
#
loop_
_entity.id
_entity.type
_entity.pdbx_description
1 polymer ?
#
loop_
_entity_poly.entity_id
_entity_poly.type
_entity_poly.pdbx_seq_one_letter_code
_entity_poly.pdbx_strand_id
1 'polypeptide(L)'
;MARKTLRLTKRGFFAIVIAVLVVALLLLVIFNQDSSENTIKKEETNVEISNVVAENQVLKVELLELVNERNYLESYQEVIMRIEKGEKVLGYKIARNQSFNKVMQLLPPGEDAPLLNHSSQKPSHEAYILVLTGDIVEYQNQDGKKTYQIVNGQLSYYQQSLLLESEYNSVYIASIDGKKEKMVNLDDYQKALASTESYMTMLQW
;
A
#
# COMPACT_ATOMS: atom_id res chain seq x y z
N MET A 1 -36.96 -16.31 64.32
CA MET A 1 -36.99 -15.43 63.13
C MET A 1 -37.34 -16.26 61.91
N ALA A 2 -38.55 -16.12 61.37
CA ALA A 2 -38.94 -16.82 60.14
C ALA A 2 -38.43 -16.04 58.91
N ARG A 3 -37.60 -16.67 58.07
CA ARG A 3 -37.17 -16.13 56.77
C ARG A 3 -38.38 -16.01 55.85
N LYS A 4 -38.71 -14.78 55.44
CA LYS A 4 -39.77 -14.50 54.48
C LYS A 4 -39.33 -15.00 53.10
N THR A 5 -39.92 -16.10 52.63
CA THR A 5 -39.70 -16.61 51.27
C THR A 5 -40.35 -15.66 50.27
N LEU A 6 -39.54 -14.94 49.49
CA LEU A 6 -39.99 -14.12 48.37
C LEU A 6 -40.62 -15.03 47.31
N ARG A 7 -41.96 -15.04 47.24
CA ARG A 7 -42.69 -15.68 46.15
C ARG A 7 -42.82 -14.69 45.01
N LEU A 8 -42.25 -15.02 43.86
CA LEU A 8 -42.33 -14.21 42.66
C LEU A 8 -43.81 -14.09 42.23
N THR A 9 -44.31 -12.87 42.06
CA THR A 9 -45.67 -12.65 41.56
C THR A 9 -45.72 -12.98 40.06
N LYS A 10 -46.89 -13.37 39.53
CA LYS A 10 -47.04 -13.71 38.10
C LYS A 10 -46.49 -12.62 37.17
N ARG A 11 -46.62 -11.35 37.56
CA ARG A 11 -46.05 -10.19 36.84
C ARG A 11 -44.52 -10.13 36.91
N GLY A 12 -43.92 -10.49 38.05
CA GLY A 12 -42.47 -10.61 38.20
C GLY A 12 -41.88 -11.75 37.35
N PHE A 13 -42.61 -12.86 37.21
CA PHE A 13 -42.19 -13.94 36.29
C PHE A 13 -42.22 -13.48 34.83
N PHE A 14 -43.30 -12.81 34.40
CA PHE A 14 -43.39 -12.25 33.06
C PHE A 14 -42.29 -11.23 32.75
N ALA A 15 -41.91 -10.38 33.71
CA ALA A 15 -40.83 -9.42 33.54
C ALA A 15 -39.47 -10.11 33.30
N ILE A 16 -39.19 -11.20 34.01
CA ILE A 16 -37.95 -11.98 33.81
C ILE A 16 -37.94 -12.64 32.43
N VAL A 17 -39.07 -13.22 31.99
CA VAL A 17 -39.17 -13.86 30.67
C VAL A 17 -38.93 -12.84 29.54
N ILE A 18 -39.49 -11.63 29.67
CA ILE A 18 -39.27 -10.55 28.70
C ILE A 18 -37.81 -10.10 28.71
N ALA A 19 -37.20 -9.95 29.88
CA ALA A 19 -35.79 -9.57 29.99
C ALA A 19 -34.87 -10.60 29.32
N VAL A 20 -35.13 -11.90 29.50
CA VAL A 20 -34.37 -12.97 28.84
C VAL A 20 -34.54 -12.93 27.32
N LEU A 21 -35.76 -12.67 26.83
CA LEU A 21 -36.05 -12.53 25.40
C LEU A 21 -35.31 -11.33 24.76
N VAL A 22 -35.27 -10.20 25.45
CA VAL A 22 -34.55 -9.00 24.99
C VAL A 22 -33.04 -9.24 24.94
N VAL A 23 -32.48 -9.92 25.96
CA VAL A 23 -31.05 -10.29 25.97
C VAL A 23 -30.73 -11.28 24.86
N ALA A 24 -31.59 -12.27 24.59
CA ALA A 24 -31.39 -13.20 23.48
C ALA A 24 -31.43 -12.51 22.10
N LEU A 25 -32.33 -11.54 21.91
CA LEU A 25 -32.38 -10.71 20.70
C LEU A 25 -31.13 -9.84 20.54
N LEU A 26 -30.65 -9.22 21.61
CA LEU A 26 -29.40 -8.45 21.60
C LEU A 26 -28.19 -9.32 21.27
N LEU A 27 -28.11 -10.52 21.84
CA LEU A 27 -27.06 -11.48 21.51
C LEU A 27 -27.15 -11.90 20.03
N LEU A 28 -28.35 -12.12 19.49
CA LEU A 28 -28.53 -12.45 18.07
C LEU A 28 -28.06 -11.31 17.14
N VAL A 29 -28.31 -10.05 17.49
CA VAL A 29 -27.83 -8.89 16.73
C VAL A 29 -26.31 -8.77 16.81
N ILE A 30 -25.71 -8.96 17.99
CA ILE A 30 -24.26 -8.90 18.19
C ILE A 30 -23.55 -10.04 17.45
N PHE A 31 -24.06 -11.28 17.54
CA PHE A 31 -23.49 -12.44 16.84
C PHE A 31 -23.68 -12.39 15.32
N ASN A 32 -24.75 -11.76 14.83
CA ASN A 32 -24.94 -11.52 13.39
C ASN A 32 -24.15 -10.33 12.85
N GLN A 33 -23.57 -9.46 13.70
CA GLN A 33 -22.72 -8.36 13.26
C GLN A 33 -21.30 -8.82 12.88
N ASP A 34 -20.78 -9.86 13.52
CA ASP A 34 -19.50 -10.51 13.16
C ASP A 34 -19.65 -11.65 12.14
N SER A 35 -20.89 -11.97 11.76
CA SER A 35 -21.19 -12.93 10.69
C SER A 35 -21.44 -12.25 9.35
N SER A 36 -20.71 -11.17 9.04
CA SER A 36 -20.30 -11.01 7.64
C SER A 36 -19.26 -12.10 7.36
N GLU A 37 -19.72 -13.34 7.25
CA GLU A 37 -19.13 -14.22 6.27
C GLU A 37 -19.11 -13.39 4.99
N ASN A 38 -17.92 -12.90 4.65
CA ASN A 38 -17.59 -12.59 3.29
C ASN A 38 -17.74 -13.91 2.54
N THR A 39 -18.98 -14.31 2.25
CA THR A 39 -19.27 -15.05 1.04
C THR A 39 -18.81 -14.15 -0.07
N ILE A 40 -17.52 -14.25 -0.37
CA ILE A 40 -16.99 -13.97 -1.69
C ILE A 40 -17.92 -14.79 -2.57
N LYS A 41 -18.89 -14.14 -3.21
CA LYS A 41 -19.56 -14.72 -4.36
C LYS A 41 -18.41 -15.06 -5.28
N LYS A 42 -18.06 -16.34 -5.31
CA LYS A 42 -17.21 -16.90 -6.34
C LYS A 42 -18.07 -16.75 -7.59
N GLU A 43 -17.97 -15.60 -8.25
CA GLU A 43 -18.38 -15.47 -9.64
C GLU A 43 -17.44 -16.40 -10.41
N GLU A 44 -17.73 -17.70 -10.38
CA GLU A 44 -17.23 -18.66 -11.33
C GLU A 44 -17.89 -18.34 -12.67
N THR A 45 -17.53 -17.20 -13.25
CA THR A 45 -17.43 -17.13 -14.69
C THR A 45 -16.18 -17.94 -15.02
N ASN A 46 -16.28 -18.93 -15.92
CA ASN A 46 -15.09 -19.60 -16.45
C ASN A 46 -14.24 -18.53 -17.13
N VAL A 47 -13.25 -18.02 -16.40
CA VAL A 47 -12.30 -17.03 -16.86
C VAL A 47 -10.98 -17.75 -17.06
N GLU A 48 -10.61 -17.94 -18.32
CA GLU A 48 -9.33 -18.57 -18.69
C GLU A 48 -8.25 -17.50 -18.85
N ILE A 49 -7.02 -17.88 -18.54
CA ILE A 49 -5.84 -17.08 -18.88
C ILE A 49 -5.66 -17.17 -20.39
N SER A 50 -5.85 -16.03 -21.07
CA SER A 50 -5.69 -15.92 -22.52
C SER A 50 -4.24 -15.62 -22.91
N ASN A 51 -3.60 -14.69 -22.17
CA ASN A 51 -2.24 -14.26 -22.48
C ASN A 51 -1.55 -13.60 -21.27
N VAL A 52 -0.23 -13.55 -21.28
CA VAL A 52 0.58 -12.63 -20.45
C VAL A 52 0.97 -11.46 -21.35
N VAL A 53 0.41 -10.27 -21.10
CA VAL A 53 0.61 -9.09 -21.96
C VAL A 53 1.78 -8.21 -21.52
N ALA A 54 2.22 -8.36 -20.27
CA ALA A 54 3.46 -7.81 -19.75
C ALA A 54 4.02 -8.79 -18.73
N GLU A 55 5.27 -9.19 -18.87
CA GLU A 55 5.93 -10.15 -17.97
C GLU A 55 7.08 -9.47 -17.23
N ASN A 56 7.08 -9.60 -15.89
CA ASN A 56 8.08 -9.08 -14.98
C ASN A 56 8.49 -7.62 -15.26
N GLN A 57 7.49 -6.76 -15.43
CA GLN A 57 7.69 -5.35 -15.75
C GLN A 57 7.56 -4.47 -14.51
N VAL A 58 8.18 -3.28 -14.54
CA VAL A 58 7.84 -2.22 -13.58
C VAL A 58 6.47 -1.66 -13.94
N LEU A 59 5.51 -1.83 -13.04
CA LEU A 59 4.11 -1.51 -13.26
C LEU A 59 3.75 -0.11 -12.75
N LYS A 60 4.27 0.25 -11.57
CA LYS A 60 4.01 1.54 -10.92
C LYS A 60 5.19 1.93 -10.03
N VAL A 61 5.47 3.23 -10.01
CA VAL A 61 6.49 3.85 -9.17
C VAL A 61 5.86 5.00 -8.40
N GLU A 62 6.22 5.13 -7.13
CA GLU A 62 5.71 6.19 -6.26
C GLU A 62 6.79 6.64 -5.28
N LEU A 63 7.02 7.94 -5.17
CA LEU A 63 7.78 8.50 -4.07
C LEU A 63 6.92 8.43 -2.80
N LEU A 64 7.34 7.61 -1.84
CA LEU A 64 6.66 7.47 -0.56
C LEU A 64 6.91 8.68 0.33
N GLU A 65 8.19 8.93 0.64
CA GLU A 65 8.56 9.98 1.58
C GLU A 65 10.02 10.41 1.41
N LEU A 66 10.30 11.66 1.80
CA LEU A 66 11.64 12.19 2.02
C LEU A 66 11.90 12.23 3.52
N VAL A 67 12.85 11.40 3.98
CA VAL A 67 13.09 11.13 5.40
C VAL A 67 14.40 11.76 5.84
N ASN A 68 14.40 12.44 6.97
CA ASN A 68 15.56 13.08 7.58
C ASN A 68 15.56 12.86 9.11
N GLU A 69 16.62 13.36 9.76
CA GLU A 69 16.83 13.25 11.22
C GLU A 69 15.69 13.84 12.09
N ARG A 70 14.78 14.60 11.51
CA ARG A 70 13.70 15.30 12.23
C ARG A 70 12.33 14.64 12.06
N ASN A 71 12.11 13.86 11.00
CA ASN A 71 10.79 13.27 10.70
C ASN A 71 10.77 11.74 10.66
N TYR A 72 11.90 11.05 10.89
CA TYR A 72 11.95 9.60 10.84
C TYR A 72 11.28 8.91 12.05
N LEU A 73 10.89 7.66 11.83
CA LEU A 73 10.41 6.74 12.86
C LEU A 73 11.23 5.46 12.82
N GLU A 74 11.77 5.05 13.97
CA GLU A 74 12.54 3.80 14.08
C GLU A 74 11.68 2.54 13.93
N SER A 75 10.35 2.64 14.07
CA SER A 75 9.46 1.48 13.98
C SER A 75 9.31 0.99 12.54
N TYR A 76 9.23 -0.34 12.38
CA TYR A 76 8.71 -0.93 11.15
C TYR A 76 7.26 -0.51 10.92
N GLN A 77 6.93 -0.23 9.66
CA GLN A 77 5.58 0.10 9.23
C GLN A 77 5.19 -0.68 7.98
N GLU A 78 3.89 -0.96 7.84
CA GLU A 78 3.32 -1.53 6.64
C GLU A 78 2.96 -0.41 5.65
N VAL A 79 3.62 -0.44 4.50
CA VAL A 79 3.37 0.47 3.38
C VAL A 79 2.55 -0.27 2.33
N ILE A 80 1.51 0.38 1.81
CA ILE A 80 0.57 -0.23 0.86
C ILE A 80 0.50 0.62 -0.40
N MET A 81 0.84 0.03 -1.54
CA MET A 81 0.57 0.58 -2.87
C MET A 81 -0.75 0.02 -3.40
N ARG A 82 -1.66 0.91 -3.82
CA ARG A 82 -2.97 0.54 -4.36
C ARG A 82 -3.02 0.75 -5.87
N ILE A 83 -3.69 -0.18 -6.55
CA ILE A 83 -4.10 -0.08 -7.94
C ILE A 83 -5.61 -0.11 -7.96
N GLU A 84 -6.21 0.99 -8.41
CA GLU A 84 -7.67 1.12 -8.44
C GLU A 84 -8.24 0.46 -9.70
N LYS A 85 -9.48 -0.02 -9.60
CA LYS A 85 -10.23 -0.54 -10.75
C LYS A 85 -10.33 0.55 -11.82
N GLY A 86 -9.93 0.20 -13.04
CA GLY A 86 -9.91 1.08 -14.19
C GLY A 86 -8.64 1.92 -14.32
N GLU A 87 -7.73 1.87 -13.35
CA GLU A 87 -6.40 2.47 -13.46
C GLU A 87 -5.67 1.88 -14.67
N LYS A 88 -4.99 2.76 -15.43
CA LYS A 88 -4.19 2.35 -16.58
C LYS A 88 -2.77 2.07 -16.14
N VAL A 89 -2.33 0.83 -16.30
CA VAL A 89 -0.97 0.37 -16.02
C VAL A 89 -0.38 -0.15 -17.32
N LEU A 90 0.71 0.47 -17.78
CA LEU A 90 1.33 0.18 -19.09
C LEU A 90 0.32 0.18 -20.26
N GLY A 91 -0.70 1.02 -20.19
CA GLY A 91 -1.77 1.12 -21.19
C GLY A 91 -2.97 0.19 -20.96
N TYR A 92 -2.89 -0.79 -20.06
CA TYR A 92 -3.96 -1.75 -19.77
C TYR A 92 -4.83 -1.28 -18.60
N LYS A 93 -6.16 -1.34 -18.74
CA LYS A 93 -7.11 -0.99 -17.67
C LYS A 93 -7.29 -2.18 -16.72
N ILE A 94 -6.88 -2.00 -15.47
CA ILE A 94 -6.94 -3.06 -14.45
C ILE A 94 -8.39 -3.29 -13.99
N ALA A 95 -8.81 -4.56 -13.95
CA ALA A 95 -10.22 -4.92 -13.81
C ALA A 95 -10.78 -4.81 -12.38
N ARG A 96 -9.91 -4.81 -11.36
CA ARG A 96 -10.29 -4.80 -9.95
C ARG A 96 -9.28 -4.05 -9.10
N ASN A 97 -9.70 -3.64 -7.91
CA ASN A 97 -8.81 -3.06 -6.91
C ASN A 97 -7.80 -4.12 -6.45
N GLN A 98 -6.53 -3.73 -6.36
CA GLN A 98 -5.45 -4.57 -5.88
C GLN A 98 -4.57 -3.78 -4.92
N SER A 99 -4.05 -4.44 -3.90
CA SER A 99 -3.18 -3.83 -2.89
C SER A 99 -1.93 -4.70 -2.76
N PHE A 100 -0.79 -4.04 -2.77
CA PHE A 100 0.52 -4.66 -2.60
C PHE A 100 1.16 -4.01 -1.39
N ASN A 101 1.64 -4.83 -0.46
CA ASN A 101 2.14 -4.37 0.82
C ASN A 101 3.62 -4.71 1.01
N LYS A 102 4.29 -3.89 1.83
CA LYS A 102 5.68 -4.10 2.23
C LYS A 102 5.88 -3.60 3.65
N VAL A 103 6.52 -4.40 4.48
CA VAL A 103 6.96 -3.96 5.81
C VAL A 103 8.38 -3.43 5.70
N MET A 104 8.60 -2.21 6.18
CA MET A 104 9.91 -1.53 6.10
C MET A 104 10.07 -0.46 7.18
N GLN A 105 11.30 -0.03 7.41
CA GLN A 105 11.64 1.14 8.22
C GLN A 105 12.03 2.29 7.31
N LEU A 106 11.63 3.50 7.69
CA LEU A 106 11.99 4.74 7.02
C LEU A 106 13.01 5.47 7.89
N LEU A 107 14.29 5.19 7.63
CA LEU A 107 15.43 5.76 8.33
C LEU A 107 16.04 6.94 7.56
N PRO A 108 16.65 7.91 8.26
CA PRO A 108 17.42 8.98 7.63
C PRO A 108 18.73 8.44 7.02
N PRO A 109 19.50 9.27 6.30
CA PRO A 109 20.80 8.86 5.77
C PRO A 109 21.71 8.30 6.87
N GLY A 110 22.23 7.09 6.66
CA GLY A 110 23.18 6.48 7.58
C GLY A 110 24.55 7.14 7.58
N GLU A 111 25.41 6.77 8.53
CA GLU A 111 26.77 7.32 8.60
C GLU A 111 27.62 7.02 7.35
N ASP A 112 27.36 5.88 6.71
CA ASP A 112 28.02 5.38 5.50
C ASP A 112 27.38 5.89 4.19
N ALA A 113 26.38 6.79 4.27
CA ALA A 113 25.73 7.32 3.09
C ALA A 113 26.75 8.10 2.21
N PRO A 114 26.68 7.97 0.87
CA PRO A 114 27.64 8.60 -0.02
C PRO A 114 27.58 10.13 0.12
N LEU A 115 28.75 10.78 0.15
CA LEU A 115 28.81 12.23 0.11
C LEU A 115 28.22 12.75 -1.21
N LEU A 116 27.59 13.91 -1.14
CA LEU A 116 26.96 14.59 -2.27
C LEU A 116 27.53 16.01 -2.40
N ASN A 117 27.25 16.64 -3.54
CA ASN A 117 27.73 17.98 -3.91
C ASN A 117 29.26 18.01 -4.05
N HIS A 118 29.73 17.38 -5.13
CA HIS A 118 31.15 17.23 -5.46
C HIS A 118 31.95 16.60 -4.30
N SER A 119 31.33 15.63 -3.63
CA SER A 119 31.90 14.79 -2.57
C SER A 119 32.22 15.46 -1.23
N SER A 120 31.50 16.51 -0.82
CA SER A 120 31.86 17.27 0.40
C SER A 120 30.79 17.30 1.50
N GLN A 121 29.52 17.04 1.21
CA GLN A 121 28.44 17.12 2.19
C GLN A 121 27.76 15.78 2.41
N LYS A 122 27.43 15.50 3.68
CA LYS A 122 26.59 14.35 4.00
C LYS A 122 25.16 14.60 3.49
N PRO A 123 24.49 13.57 2.94
CA PRO A 123 23.09 13.68 2.58
C PRO A 123 22.25 14.13 3.78
N SER A 124 21.25 14.97 3.51
CA SER A 124 20.32 15.44 4.53
C SER A 124 19.02 14.66 4.55
N HIS A 125 18.69 13.95 3.46
CA HIS A 125 17.45 13.19 3.33
C HIS A 125 17.68 11.86 2.60
N GLU A 126 16.85 10.86 2.89
CA GLU A 126 16.66 9.66 2.08
C GLU A 126 15.31 9.73 1.37
N ALA A 127 15.29 9.55 0.06
CA ALA A 127 14.07 9.31 -0.70
C ALA A 127 13.75 7.82 -0.72
N TYR A 128 12.55 7.47 -0.27
CA TYR A 128 12.02 6.11 -0.39
C TYR A 128 11.09 6.01 -1.59
N ILE A 129 11.54 5.27 -2.60
CA ILE A 129 10.81 5.10 -3.85
C ILE A 129 10.23 3.70 -3.88
N LEU A 130 8.91 3.58 -3.88
CA LEU A 130 8.23 2.31 -4.05
C LEU A 130 8.17 1.92 -5.52
N VAL A 131 8.43 0.64 -5.78
CA VAL A 131 8.42 0.07 -7.13
C VAL A 131 7.63 -1.22 -7.09
N LEU A 132 6.50 -1.24 -7.80
CA LEU A 132 5.70 -2.43 -8.03
C LEU A 132 6.17 -3.10 -9.32
N THR A 133 6.70 -4.32 -9.20
CA THR A 133 7.01 -5.18 -10.34
C THR A 133 6.02 -6.34 -10.43
N GLY A 134 5.73 -6.84 -11.62
CA GLY A 134 4.91 -8.03 -11.78
C GLY A 134 4.47 -8.24 -13.23
N ASP A 135 3.47 -9.11 -13.40
CA ASP A 135 2.91 -9.45 -14.70
C ASP A 135 1.54 -8.80 -14.86
N ILE A 136 1.17 -8.47 -16.11
CA ILE A 136 -0.22 -8.18 -16.48
C ILE A 136 -0.74 -9.36 -17.29
N VAL A 137 -1.78 -10.01 -16.76
CA VAL A 137 -2.43 -11.16 -17.40
C VAL A 137 -3.75 -10.73 -18.00
N GLU A 138 -3.95 -11.12 -19.26
CA GLU A 138 -5.22 -11.05 -19.95
C GLU A 138 -6.06 -12.29 -19.63
N TYR A 139 -7.23 -12.02 -19.10
CA TYR A 139 -8.27 -12.99 -18.79
C TYR A 139 -9.41 -12.82 -19.78
N GLN A 140 -9.86 -13.91 -20.39
CA GLN A 140 -10.97 -13.91 -21.34
C GLN A 140 -12.12 -14.76 -20.80
N ASN A 141 -13.34 -14.21 -20.82
CA ASN A 141 -14.55 -14.96 -20.51
C ASN A 141 -15.10 -15.67 -21.77
N GLN A 142 -16.10 -16.52 -21.57
CA GLN A 142 -16.76 -17.25 -22.66
C GLN A 142 -17.40 -16.35 -23.73
N ASP A 143 -17.76 -15.10 -23.39
CA ASP A 143 -18.30 -14.10 -24.33
C ASP A 143 -17.21 -13.36 -25.13
N GLY A 144 -15.94 -13.68 -24.93
CA GLY A 144 -14.81 -13.00 -25.57
C GLY A 144 -14.41 -11.67 -24.93
N LYS A 145 -15.00 -11.31 -23.79
CA LYS A 145 -14.66 -10.10 -23.04
C LYS A 145 -13.31 -10.29 -22.35
N LYS A 146 -12.38 -9.39 -22.66
CA LYS A 146 -11.03 -9.34 -22.08
C LYS A 146 -11.00 -8.44 -20.83
N THR A 147 -10.30 -8.91 -19.81
CA THR A 147 -10.02 -8.17 -18.58
C THR A 147 -8.55 -8.34 -18.22
N TYR A 148 -7.97 -7.33 -17.57
CA TYR A 148 -6.55 -7.35 -17.22
C TYR A 148 -6.38 -7.29 -15.72
N GLN A 149 -5.49 -8.10 -15.17
CA GLN A 149 -5.15 -8.11 -13.75
C GLN A 149 -3.65 -8.19 -13.58
N ILE A 150 -3.17 -7.71 -12.44
CA ILE A 150 -1.76 -7.82 -12.09
C ILE A 150 -1.62 -9.14 -11.34
N VAL A 151 -0.67 -9.97 -11.74
CA VAL A 151 -0.31 -11.20 -11.02
C VAL A 151 1.18 -11.19 -10.72
N ASN A 152 1.61 -12.03 -9.78
CA ASN A 152 3.00 -12.08 -9.33
C ASN A 152 3.56 -10.70 -8.92
N GLY A 153 2.68 -9.82 -8.43
CA GLY A 153 3.04 -8.47 -8.06
C GLY A 153 3.87 -8.42 -6.78
N GLN A 154 5.03 -7.81 -6.85
CA GLN A 154 5.95 -7.61 -5.74
C GLN A 154 6.18 -6.12 -5.51
N LEU A 155 5.93 -5.66 -4.28
CA LEU A 155 6.28 -4.32 -3.86
C LEU A 155 7.71 -4.31 -3.27
N SER A 156 8.59 -3.56 -3.92
CA SER A 156 9.95 -3.30 -3.50
C SER A 156 10.14 -1.80 -3.24
N TYR A 157 11.28 -1.43 -2.65
CA TYR A 157 11.67 -0.03 -2.53
C TYR A 157 13.12 0.16 -2.94
N TYR A 158 13.44 1.37 -3.36
CA TYR A 158 14.80 1.87 -3.52
C TYR A 158 14.99 3.08 -2.62
N GLN A 159 16.18 3.18 -2.04
CA GLN A 159 16.63 4.35 -1.29
C GLN A 159 17.52 5.19 -2.20
N GLN A 160 17.41 6.49 -2.07
CA GLN A 160 18.33 7.42 -2.71
C GLN A 160 18.65 8.55 -1.76
N SER A 161 19.93 8.66 -1.41
CA SER A 161 20.43 9.74 -0.58
C SER A 161 20.37 11.06 -1.34
N LEU A 162 19.89 12.09 -0.67
CA LEU A 162 19.65 13.42 -1.21
C LEU A 162 20.32 14.49 -0.34
N LEU A 163 20.83 15.51 -0.99
CA LEU A 163 21.18 16.77 -0.34
C LEU A 163 20.27 17.87 -0.89
N LEU A 164 19.33 18.32 -0.05
CA LEU A 164 18.47 19.45 -0.38
C LEU A 164 19.22 20.77 -0.18
N GLU A 165 19.29 21.59 -1.23
CA GLU A 165 19.71 22.98 -1.13
C GLU A 165 18.48 23.89 -1.11
N SER A 166 18.06 24.25 0.10
CA SER A 166 16.86 25.04 0.35
C SER A 166 16.86 26.42 -0.31
N GLU A 167 18.05 26.98 -0.57
CA GLU A 167 18.19 28.30 -1.21
C GLU A 167 17.87 28.28 -2.71
N TYR A 168 17.93 27.11 -3.35
CA TYR A 168 17.86 26.99 -4.81
C TYR A 168 16.75 26.06 -5.32
N ASN A 169 15.82 25.62 -4.45
CA ASN A 169 14.79 24.60 -4.76
C ASN A 169 15.36 23.41 -5.54
N SER A 170 16.55 22.97 -5.13
CA SER A 170 17.36 22.01 -5.87
C SER A 170 17.81 20.88 -4.97
N VAL A 171 18.02 19.72 -5.58
CA VAL A 171 18.46 18.52 -4.90
C VAL A 171 19.64 17.91 -5.65
N TYR A 172 20.69 17.57 -4.90
CA TYR A 172 21.76 16.72 -5.40
C TYR A 172 21.39 15.27 -5.15
N ILE A 173 21.51 14.47 -6.19
CA ILE A 173 21.23 13.05 -6.15
C ILE A 173 22.44 12.27 -6.66
N ALA A 174 22.76 11.17 -5.97
CA ALA A 174 23.74 10.19 -6.44
C ALA A 174 23.09 9.18 -7.39
N SER A 175 23.89 8.62 -8.30
CA SER A 175 23.54 7.40 -9.03
C SER A 175 23.34 6.23 -8.07
N ILE A 176 22.67 5.16 -8.53
CA ILE A 176 22.44 3.95 -7.72
C ILE A 176 23.77 3.33 -7.24
N ASP A 177 24.84 3.45 -8.03
CA ASP A 177 26.18 2.96 -7.67
C ASP A 177 27.02 3.96 -6.87
N GLY A 178 26.47 5.15 -6.56
CA GLY A 178 27.12 6.20 -5.78
C GLY A 178 28.29 6.89 -6.47
N LYS A 179 28.59 6.59 -7.75
CA LYS A 179 29.80 7.12 -8.43
C LYS A 179 29.59 8.43 -9.17
N LYS A 180 28.36 8.80 -9.46
CA LYS A 180 28.05 10.01 -10.19
C LYS A 180 27.00 10.80 -9.42
N GLU A 181 27.06 12.12 -9.58
CA GLU A 181 26.13 13.05 -8.95
C GLU A 181 25.52 13.96 -10.02
N LYS A 182 24.28 14.40 -9.79
CA LYS A 182 23.67 15.48 -10.55
C LYS A 182 22.80 16.34 -9.67
N MET A 183 22.72 17.62 -10.00
CA MET A 183 21.80 18.58 -9.41
C MET A 183 20.55 18.67 -10.29
N VAL A 184 19.38 18.64 -9.67
CA VAL A 184 18.08 18.77 -10.35
C VAL A 184 17.15 19.64 -9.52
N ASN A 185 16.13 20.21 -10.15
CA ASN A 185 15.08 20.89 -9.43
C ASN A 185 14.27 19.88 -8.58
N LEU A 186 13.89 20.25 -7.35
CA LEU A 186 13.20 19.37 -6.42
C LEU A 186 11.79 18.97 -6.90
N ASP A 187 11.04 19.91 -7.48
CA ASP A 187 9.69 19.62 -7.98
C ASP A 187 9.75 18.66 -9.17
N ASP A 188 10.73 18.86 -10.05
CA ASP A 188 10.95 17.97 -11.20
C ASP A 188 11.41 16.58 -10.75
N TYR A 189 12.24 16.51 -9.70
CA TYR A 189 12.63 15.27 -9.06
C TYR A 189 11.40 14.52 -8.51
N GLN A 190 10.57 15.17 -7.70
CA GLN A 190 9.37 14.54 -7.15
C GLN A 190 8.39 14.07 -8.24
N LYS A 191 8.19 14.88 -9.29
CA LYS A 191 7.35 14.49 -10.44
C LYS A 191 7.90 13.30 -11.20
N ALA A 192 9.21 13.22 -11.40
CA ALA A 192 9.83 12.11 -12.10
C ALA A 192 9.66 10.79 -11.33
N LEU A 193 9.63 10.83 -10.01
CA LEU A 193 9.40 9.66 -9.16
C LEU A 193 7.94 9.24 -9.03
N ALA A 194 7.03 10.02 -9.62
CA ALA A 194 5.61 9.66 -9.77
C ALA A 194 5.32 8.97 -11.12
N SER A 195 6.33 8.73 -11.96
CA SER A 195 6.18 8.10 -13.28
C SER A 195 7.21 6.99 -13.48
N THR A 196 6.76 5.83 -13.95
CA THR A 196 7.62 4.69 -14.25
C THR A 196 8.69 5.02 -15.31
N GLU A 197 8.33 5.73 -16.37
CA GLU A 197 9.25 6.08 -17.46
C GLU A 197 10.33 7.08 -17.00
N SER A 198 9.90 8.09 -16.25
CA SER A 198 10.79 9.10 -15.71
C SER A 198 11.69 8.54 -14.62
N TYR A 199 11.20 7.60 -13.80
CA TYR A 199 12.03 6.87 -12.83
C TYR A 199 13.20 6.14 -13.50
N MET A 200 12.93 5.37 -14.56
CA MET A 200 13.98 4.64 -15.28
C MET A 200 15.04 5.58 -15.84
N THR A 201 14.61 6.71 -16.41
CA THR A 201 15.51 7.69 -17.03
C THR A 201 16.25 8.53 -15.98
N MET A 202 15.60 8.88 -14.87
CA MET A 202 16.13 9.79 -13.87
C MET A 202 16.99 9.09 -12.84
N LEU A 203 16.74 7.80 -12.53
CA LEU A 203 17.37 7.11 -11.40
C LEU A 203 18.24 5.90 -11.76
N GLN A 204 18.10 5.28 -12.94
CA GLN A 204 18.91 4.09 -13.30
C GLN A 204 20.20 4.39 -14.10
N TRP A 205 20.90 5.49 -13.79
CA TRP A 205 22.11 5.97 -14.51
C TRP A 205 23.42 5.77 -13.75
#